data_AF-A0A9N8LIB6-F1
#
_entry.id   AF-A0A9N8LIB6-F1
#
_cell.length_a   1.000
_cell.length_b   1.000
_cell.length_c   1.000
_cell.angle_alpha   90.00
_cell.angle_beta   90.00
_cell.angle_gamma   90.00
#
_symmetry.space_group_name_H-M   'P 1'
#
loop_
_entity.id
_entity.type
_entity.pdbx_description
1 polymer ?
#
loop_
_entity_poly.entity_id
_entity_poly.type
_entity_poly.pdbx_seq_one_letter_code
_entity_poly.pdbx_strand_id
1 'polypeptide(L)'
;MDGLLDDAFKRWRADAQNVSVTQFDYAGLVNPFLGTEATGDPGNVCPGASIPFGMASMGIDLTDTYAPAGYQDDINAPRSLGAIHDSGTG
;
A
#
# COMPACT_ATOMS: atom_id res chain seq x y z
N MET A 1 -11.29 -6.93 19.79
CA MET A 1 -10.53 -6.76 18.53
C MET A 1 -10.09 -5.31 18.34
N ASP A 2 -10.90 -4.33 18.73
CA ASP A 2 -10.60 -2.89 18.65
C ASP A 2 -9.28 -2.47 19.33
N GLY A 3 -9.05 -2.91 20.57
CA GLY A 3 -7.84 -2.55 21.33
C GLY A 3 -6.53 -3.13 20.78
N LEU A 4 -6.56 -4.26 20.07
CA LEU A 4 -5.34 -4.85 19.49
C LEU A 4 -4.84 -4.01 18.31
N LEU A 5 -5.76 -3.45 17.51
CA LEU A 5 -5.44 -2.59 16.39
C LEU A 5 -4.94 -1.23 16.88
N ASP A 6 -5.61 -0.65 17.87
CA ASP A 6 -5.15 0.59 18.51
C ASP A 6 -3.76 0.43 19.15
N ASP A 7 -3.49 -0.69 19.82
CA ASP A 7 -2.20 -0.95 20.45
C ASP A 7 -1.11 -1.27 19.42
N ALA A 8 -1.42 -1.97 18.33
CA ALA A 8 -0.48 -2.22 17.25
C ALA A 8 -0.11 -0.93 16.51
N PHE A 9 -1.09 -0.05 16.25
CA PHE A 9 -0.85 1.23 15.58
C PHE A 9 -0.08 2.21 16.48
N LYS A 10 -0.38 2.22 17.79
CA LYS A 10 0.39 2.95 18.79
C LYS A 10 1.81 2.41 18.92
N ARG A 11 2.02 1.09 18.87
CA ARG A 11 3.35 0.45 18.91
C ARG A 11 4.19 0.78 17.69
N TRP A 12 3.61 0.69 16.48
CA TRP A 12 4.30 1.09 15.24
C TRP A 12 4.75 2.54 15.29
N ARG A 13 3.94 3.45 15.85
CA ARG A 13 4.35 4.84 16.10
C ARG A 13 5.30 5.01 17.29
N ALA A 14 5.18 4.20 18.34
CA ALA A 14 6.03 4.28 19.53
C ALA A 14 7.48 3.86 19.24
N ASP A 15 7.71 2.95 18.31
CA ASP A 15 9.06 2.62 17.83
C ASP A 15 9.68 3.78 17.03
N ALA A 16 8.87 4.65 16.41
CA ALA A 16 9.32 5.92 15.85
C ALA A 16 9.54 7.04 16.90
N GLN A 17 8.98 6.91 18.11
CA GLN A 17 9.04 7.92 19.17
C GLN A 17 10.17 7.70 20.21
N ASN A 18 10.80 6.53 20.24
CA ASN A 18 11.96 6.25 21.12
C ASN A 18 13.30 6.74 20.55
N VAL A 19 13.29 7.36 19.38
CA VAL A 19 14.35 8.26 18.92
C VAL A 19 13.87 9.65 19.29
N SER A 20 14.70 10.47 19.95
CA SER A 20 14.41 11.91 20.10
C SER A 20 13.84 12.43 18.79
N VAL A 21 12.65 13.05 18.77
CA VAL A 21 12.06 13.61 17.54
C VAL A 21 12.90 14.83 17.11
N THR A 22 14.06 14.54 16.53
CA THR A 22 14.97 15.44 15.82
C THR A 22 14.99 15.06 14.34
N GLN A 23 14.38 13.93 13.96
CA GLN A 23 14.35 13.41 12.60
C GLN A 23 12.93 13.50 12.03
N PHE A 24 12.82 14.16 10.87
CA PHE A 24 11.57 14.32 10.13
C PHE A 24 11.16 12.98 9.47
N ASP A 25 9.90 12.59 9.60
CA ASP A 25 9.34 11.39 8.98
C ASP A 25 8.91 11.68 7.53
N TYR A 26 9.77 11.34 6.58
CA TYR A 26 9.47 11.48 5.15
C TYR A 26 8.49 10.43 4.64
N ALA A 27 8.40 9.25 5.29
CA ALA A 27 7.48 8.21 4.85
C ALA A 27 6.02 8.64 5.07
N GLY A 28 5.76 9.44 6.11
CA GLY A 28 4.45 10.05 6.36
C GLY A 28 3.95 11.00 5.27
N LEU A 29 4.81 11.43 4.33
CA LEU A 29 4.42 12.24 3.17
C LEU A 29 4.00 11.41 1.96
N VAL A 30 4.25 10.09 1.96
CA VAL A 30 3.99 9.22 0.82
C VAL A 30 2.52 8.80 0.79
N ASN A 31 1.85 9.06 -0.33
CA ASN A 31 0.55 8.48 -0.63
C ASN A 31 0.73 7.34 -1.66
N PRO A 32 0.67 6.06 -1.24
CA PRO A 32 0.86 4.92 -2.15
C PRO A 32 -0.31 4.71 -3.12
N PHE A 33 -1.44 5.42 -2.96
CA PHE A 33 -2.63 5.28 -3.80
C PHE A 33 -2.66 6.21 -5.02
N LEU A 34 -1.67 7.10 -5.18
CA LEU A 34 -1.57 7.93 -6.39
C LEU A 34 -1.26 7.04 -7.61
N GLY A 35 -2.02 7.20 -8.70
CA GLY A 35 -1.84 6.37 -9.90
C GLY A 35 -2.57 5.03 -9.84
N THR A 36 -3.45 4.83 -8.85
CA THR A 36 -4.29 3.61 -8.69
C THR A 36 -5.73 3.81 -9.15
N GLU A 37 -6.03 4.90 -9.85
CA GLU A 37 -7.40 5.29 -10.16
C GLU A 37 -8.05 4.33 -11.16
N ALA A 38 -9.30 3.94 -10.93
CA ALA A 38 -10.10 3.10 -11.83
C ALA A 38 -10.61 3.89 -13.05
N THR A 39 -9.66 4.34 -13.88
CA THR A 39 -9.91 5.16 -15.07
C THR A 39 -9.32 4.52 -16.32
N GLY A 40 -9.47 5.17 -17.49
CA GLY A 40 -8.95 4.64 -18.76
C GLY A 40 -7.43 4.82 -18.97
N ASP A 41 -6.76 5.63 -18.16
CA ASP A 41 -5.32 5.91 -18.28
C ASP A 41 -4.67 6.16 -16.90
N PRO A 42 -4.69 5.17 -15.99
CA PRO A 42 -4.04 5.29 -14.69
C PRO A 42 -2.54 5.05 -14.79
N GLY A 43 -1.82 5.39 -13.72
CA GLY A 43 -0.39 5.12 -13.62
C GLY A 43 -0.03 3.63 -13.51
N ASN A 44 -1.02 2.74 -13.39
CA ASN A 44 -0.86 1.31 -13.13
C ASN A 44 0.07 1.05 -11.93
N VAL A 45 -0.13 1.76 -10.83
CA VAL A 45 0.72 1.65 -9.63
C VAL A 45 0.17 0.60 -8.66
N CYS A 46 1.06 -0.12 -7.95
CA CYS A 46 0.67 -1.02 -6.87
C CYS A 46 0.85 -0.33 -5.49
N PRO A 47 -0.20 -0.19 -4.66
CA PRO A 47 -0.09 0.34 -3.31
C PRO A 47 0.39 -0.71 -2.28
N GLY A 48 0.96 -1.83 -2.76
CA GLY A 48 1.38 -2.96 -1.93
C GLY A 48 2.47 -2.59 -0.94
N ALA A 49 2.40 -3.20 0.24
CA ALA A 49 3.39 -3.03 1.29
C ALA A 49 4.71 -3.71 0.90
N SER A 50 5.78 -2.94 0.84
CA SER A 50 7.13 -3.44 0.59
C SER A 50 8.18 -2.58 1.31
N ILE A 51 9.40 -3.11 1.35
CA ILE A 51 10.60 -2.36 1.73
C ILE A 51 11.33 -1.93 0.44
N PRO A 52 12.21 -0.91 0.47
CA PRO A 52 12.96 -0.52 -0.71
C PRO A 52 13.73 -1.70 -1.34
N PHE A 53 13.45 -1.97 -2.62
CA PHE A 53 14.02 -3.08 -3.40
C PHE A 53 13.71 -4.50 -2.84
N GLY A 54 12.60 -4.63 -2.10
CA GLY A 54 12.15 -5.92 -1.59
C GLY A 54 11.68 -6.86 -2.70
N MET A 55 11.87 -8.17 -2.49
CA MET A 55 11.37 -9.21 -3.40
C MET A 55 9.85 -9.39 -3.31
N ALA A 56 9.30 -9.23 -2.11
CA ALA A 56 7.86 -9.32 -1.87
C ALA A 56 7.24 -7.92 -1.85
N SER A 57 6.08 -7.81 -2.47
CA SER A 57 5.19 -6.66 -2.37
C SER A 57 3.81 -7.18 -2.04
N MET A 58 3.40 -7.03 -0.78
CA MET A 58 2.13 -7.58 -0.29
C MET A 58 1.00 -6.62 -0.66
N GLY A 59 0.17 -7.00 -1.63
CA GLY A 59 -0.87 -6.15 -2.19
C GLY A 59 -2.25 -6.78 -2.16
N ILE A 60 -3.23 -5.96 -2.53
CA ILE A 60 -4.58 -6.43 -2.84
C ILE A 60 -4.61 -6.72 -4.34
N ASP A 61 -5.14 -7.88 -4.70
CA ASP A 61 -5.40 -8.26 -6.08
C ASP A 61 -6.88 -8.10 -6.39
N LEU A 62 -7.21 -7.40 -7.47
CA LEU A 62 -8.54 -7.32 -8.03
C LEU A 62 -8.72 -8.44 -9.06
N THR A 63 -9.85 -9.14 -8.98
CA THR A 63 -10.25 -10.11 -10.01
C THR A 63 -11.34 -9.55 -10.90
N ASP A 64 -11.48 -10.10 -12.10
CA ASP A 64 -12.54 -9.76 -13.07
C ASP A 64 -12.57 -8.26 -13.47
N THR A 65 -11.44 -7.57 -13.30
CA THR A 65 -11.24 -6.16 -13.62
C THR A 65 -9.85 -5.97 -14.24
N TYR A 66 -9.71 -5.04 -15.17
CA TYR A 66 -8.41 -4.72 -15.75
C TYR A 66 -7.59 -3.90 -14.75
N ALA A 67 -6.60 -4.53 -14.13
CA ALA A 67 -5.64 -3.89 -13.23
C ALA A 67 -4.27 -4.55 -13.40
N PRO A 68 -3.42 -4.07 -14.34
CA PRO A 68 -2.12 -4.69 -14.64
C PRO A 68 -1.22 -4.85 -13.40
N ALA A 69 -1.25 -3.87 -12.51
CA ALA A 69 -0.51 -3.89 -11.24
C ALA A 69 -1.19 -4.68 -10.12
N GLY A 70 -2.29 -5.37 -10.42
CA GLY A 70 -3.13 -6.09 -9.47
C GLY A 70 -4.13 -5.20 -8.72
N TYR A 71 -4.00 -3.88 -8.73
CA TYR A 71 -4.88 -2.97 -7.98
C TYR A 71 -5.38 -1.76 -8.79
N GLN A 72 -6.64 -1.39 -8.55
CA GLN A 72 -7.20 -0.08 -8.82
C GLN A 72 -8.23 0.28 -7.73
N ASP A 73 -8.61 1.55 -7.59
CA ASP A 73 -9.44 2.06 -6.50
C ASP A 73 -10.96 1.82 -6.65
N ASP A 74 -11.40 1.00 -7.61
CA ASP A 74 -12.80 0.60 -7.74
C ASP A 74 -13.25 -0.17 -6.48
N ILE A 75 -14.23 0.42 -5.79
CA ILE A 75 -14.77 -0.15 -4.56
C ILE A 75 -15.62 -1.40 -4.77
N ASN A 76 -16.07 -1.64 -6.00
CA ASN A 76 -16.98 -2.75 -6.33
C ASN A 76 -16.26 -3.99 -6.85
N ALA A 77 -14.97 -3.87 -7.17
CA ALA A 77 -14.19 -4.99 -7.68
C ALA A 77 -13.95 -6.04 -6.57
N PRO A 78 -14.07 -7.34 -6.88
CA PRO A 78 -13.70 -8.42 -5.96
C PRO A 78 -12.21 -8.37 -5.60
N ARG A 79 -11.85 -8.84 -4.40
CA ARG A 79 -10.50 -8.65 -3.81
C ARG A 79 -9.92 -9.92 -3.22
N SER A 80 -8.62 -10.11 -3.44
CA SER A 80 -7.77 -11.11 -2.79
C SER A 80 -6.44 -10.47 -2.34
N LEU A 81 -5.52 -11.28 -1.84
CA LEU A 81 -4.18 -10.83 -1.43
C LEU A 81 -3.11 -11.54 -2.26
N GLY A 82 -2.16 -10.76 -2.75
CA GLY A 82 -0.99 -11.20 -3.51
C GLY A 82 0.31 -10.87 -2.80
N ALA A 83 1.37 -11.64 -3.09
CA ALA A 83 2.70 -11.42 -2.51
C ALA A 83 3.71 -10.80 -3.51
N ILE A 84 3.34 -10.72 -4.79
CA ILE A 84 4.20 -10.23 -5.87
C ILE A 84 3.36 -9.37 -6.79
N HIS A 85 3.80 -8.14 -7.04
CA HIS A 85 3.15 -7.19 -7.94
C HIS A 85 4.21 -6.47 -8.78
N ASP A 86 3.81 -6.11 -10.00
CA ASP A 86 4.58 -5.26 -10.90
C ASP A 86 3.93 -3.88 -10.97
N SER A 87 4.71 -2.81 -10.87
CA SER A 87 4.19 -1.44 -10.75
C SER A 87 4.64 -0.58 -11.92
N GLY A 88 3.68 0.09 -12.55
CA GLY A 88 3.90 0.97 -13.71
C GLY A 88 3.94 0.23 -15.05
N THR A 89 3.46 -1.02 -15.11
CA THR A 89 3.41 -1.81 -16.34
C THR A 89 2.00 -1.86 -16.94
N GLY A 90 1.92 -1.94 -18.27
CA GLY A 90 0.69 -1.86 -19.05
C GLY A 90 0.95 -1.89 -20.55
#